data_AF-A0A3G2UZY2-F1
#
_entry.id   AF-A0A3G2UZY2-F1
#
_cell.length_a   1.000
_cell.length_b   1.000
_cell.length_c   1.000
_cell.angle_alpha   90.00
_cell.angle_beta   90.00
_cell.angle_gamma   90.00
#
_symmetry.space_group_name_H-M   'P 1'
#
loop_
_entity.id
_entity.type
_entity.pdbx_description
1 polymer ?
#
loop_
_entity_poly.entity_id
_entity_poly.type
_entity_poly.pdbx_seq_one_letter_code
_entity_poly.pdbx_strand_id
1 'polypeptide(L)' 'MKRASSDIKSSKRPGQSGTPIMLRLQPDQLSALDAWIKKEGEYSSRPEAIRALIQIALNG' A
#
# COMPACT_ATOMS: atom_id res chain seq x y z
N MET A 1 -1.97 -21.95 30.49
CA MET A 1 -2.15 -21.46 29.10
C MET A 1 -1.81 -19.97 29.05
N LYS A 2 -0.64 -19.56 28.53
CA LYS A 2 -0.28 -18.13 28.39
C LYS A 2 -0.88 -17.61 27.08
N ARG A 3 -1.69 -16.54 27.14
CA ARG A 3 -2.21 -15.85 25.96
C ARG A 3 -1.13 -14.91 25.44
N ALA A 4 -0.69 -15.11 24.20
CA ALA A 4 0.15 -14.16 23.50
C ALA A 4 -0.72 -12.96 23.11
N SER A 5 -0.58 -11.84 23.79
CA SER A 5 -1.10 -10.56 23.32
C SER A 5 0.06 -9.89 22.58
N SER A 6 0.12 -10.07 21.27
CA SER A 6 1.03 -9.27 20.44
C SER A 6 0.53 -7.83 20.43
N ASP A 7 1.43 -6.89 20.70
CA ASP A 7 1.21 -5.45 20.57
C ASP A 7 0.91 -5.12 19.09
N ILE A 8 -0.38 -5.06 18.74
CA ILE A 8 -0.80 -4.70 17.37
C ILE A 8 -0.73 -3.18 17.30
N LYS A 9 0.41 -2.66 16.80
CA LYS A 9 0.56 -1.24 16.46
C LYS A 9 -0.50 -0.88 15.41
N SER A 10 -1.58 -0.22 15.86
CA SER A 10 -2.65 0.25 14.99
C SER A 10 -2.12 1.30 14.02
N SER A 11 -1.95 0.93 12.75
CA SER A 11 -1.65 1.89 11.69
C SER A 11 -2.82 2.90 11.59
N LYS A 12 -2.51 4.20 11.68
CA LYS A 12 -3.52 5.27 11.58
C LYS A 12 -4.22 5.18 10.23
N ARG A 13 -5.55 5.09 10.22
CA ARG A 13 -6.33 5.19 8.99
C ARG A 13 -6.31 6.65 8.48
N PRO A 14 -6.26 6.86 7.16
CA PRO A 14 -6.43 8.19 6.59
C PRO A 14 -7.78 8.79 6.99
N GLY A 15 -7.84 10.11 7.22
CA GLY A 15 -9.06 10.81 7.64
C GLY A 15 -10.18 10.85 6.59
N GLN A 16 -9.85 10.58 5.32
CA GLN A 16 -10.81 10.48 4.22
C GLN A 16 -10.92 9.02 3.74
N SER A 17 -12.15 8.54 3.61
CA SER A 17 -12.42 7.22 3.03
C SER A 17 -12.42 7.31 1.52
N GLY A 18 -11.64 6.45 0.85
CA GLY A 18 -11.68 6.31 -0.61
C GLY A 18 -12.63 5.19 -1.05
N THR A 19 -13.10 5.24 -2.29
CA THR A 19 -13.93 4.18 -2.89
C THR A 19 -13.07 2.96 -3.24
N PRO A 20 -13.40 1.74 -2.75
CA PRO A 20 -12.64 0.53 -3.09
C PRO A 20 -12.90 0.11 -4.54
N ILE A 21 -11.83 -0.18 -5.29
CA ILE A 21 -11.90 -0.56 -6.70
C ILE A 21 -11.73 -2.07 -6.95
N MET A 22 -11.47 -2.88 -5.91
CA MET A 22 -11.27 -4.35 -5.98
C MET A 22 -10.47 -4.82 -7.21
N LEU A 23 -9.35 -4.15 -7.47
CA LEU A 23 -8.48 -4.43 -8.62
C LEU A 23 -7.62 -5.68 -8.37
N ARG A 24 -7.54 -6.56 -9.37
CA ARG A 24 -6.59 -7.68 -9.40
C ARG A 24 -5.42 -7.33 -10.30
N LEU A 25 -4.21 -7.33 -9.73
CA LEU A 25 -2.97 -7.16 -10.49
C LEU A 25 -2.43 -8.52 -10.91
N GLN A 26 -1.86 -8.58 -12.12
CA GLN A 26 -1.14 -9.77 -12.57
C GLN A 26 0.18 -9.94 -11.79
N PRO A 27 0.73 -11.17 -11.68
CA PRO A 27 1.94 -11.43 -10.89
C PRO A 27 3.12 -10.53 -11.26
N ASP A 28 3.33 -10.26 -12.55
CA ASP A 28 4.43 -9.42 -13.03
C ASP A 28 4.25 -7.95 -12.66
N GLN A 29 3.01 -7.46 -12.69
CA GLN A 29 2.69 -6.10 -12.26
C GLN A 29 2.85 -5.95 -10.74
N LEU A 30 2.46 -6.99 -9.98
CA LEU A 30 2.60 -7.00 -8.53
C LEU A 30 4.07 -7.03 -8.13
N SER A 31 4.91 -7.82 -8.82
CA SER A 31 6.35 -7.88 -8.55
C SER A 31 7.05 -6.57 -8.88
N ALA A 32 6.68 -5.93 -9.99
CA ALA A 32 7.17 -4.60 -10.36
C ALA A 32 6.79 -3.53 -9.32
N LEU A 33 5.55 -3.56 -8.82
CA LEU A 33 5.10 -2.66 -7.76
C LEU A 33 5.89 -2.88 -6.47
N ASP A 34 6.07 -4.12 -6.04
CA ASP A 34 6.82 -4.44 -4.82
C ASP A 34 8.31 -4.04 -4.94
N ALA A 35 8.91 -4.19 -6.12
CA ALA A 35 10.27 -3.73 -6.40
C ALA A 35 10.38 -2.20 -6.34
N TRP A 36 9.38 -1.49 -6.89
CA TRP A 36 9.31 -0.03 -6.83
C TRP A 36 9.15 0.47 -5.39
N ILE A 37 8.28 -0.12 -4.59
CA ILE A 37 8.11 0.21 -3.16
C ILE A 37 9.42 0.07 -2.39
N LYS A 38 10.16 -1.02 -2.62
CA LYS A 38 11.47 -1.25 -1.98
C LYS A 38 12.51 -0.20 -2.35
N LYS A 39 12.46 0.32 -3.58
CA LYS A 39 13.39 1.33 -4.08
C LYS A 39 13.11 2.70 -3.47
N GLU A 40 11.84 3.09 -3.39
CA GLU A 40 11.48 4.42 -2.88
C GLU A 40 11.61 4.50 -1.37
N GLY A 41 11.34 3.39 -0.65
CA GLY A 41 11.50 3.30 0.82
C GLY A 41 10.51 4.13 1.64
N GLU A 42 9.69 4.97 0.99
CA GLU A 42 8.76 5.90 1.63
C GLU A 42 7.34 5.32 1.79
N TYR A 43 6.90 4.47 0.87
CA TYR A 43 5.53 3.95 0.89
C TYR A 43 5.37 2.77 1.85
N SER A 44 4.45 2.93 2.79
CA SER A 44 4.18 1.96 3.84
C SER A 44 3.28 0.80 3.37
N SER A 45 2.57 0.95 2.24
CA SER A 45 1.65 -0.08 1.74
C SER A 45 1.40 -0.04 0.23
N ARG A 46 1.03 -1.19 -0.38
CA ARG A 46 0.69 -1.28 -1.81
C ARG A 46 -0.41 -0.30 -2.26
N PRO A 47 -1.51 -0.10 -1.52
CA PRO A 47 -2.52 0.88 -1.93
C PRO A 47 -2.01 2.32 -1.93
N GLU A 48 -1.09 2.66 -1.02
CA GLU A 48 -0.46 3.97 -0.97
C GLU A 48 0.47 4.18 -2.17
N ALA A 49 1.31 3.18 -2.45
CA ALA A 49 2.21 3.15 -3.60
C ALA A 49 1.47 3.38 -4.93
N ILE A 50 0.33 2.70 -5.11
CA ILE A 50 -0.52 2.89 -6.30
C ILE A 50 -1.06 4.32 -6.38
N ARG A 51 -1.49 4.92 -5.27
CA ARG A 51 -1.96 6.31 -5.27
C ARG A 51 -0.86 7.28 -5.69
N ALA A 52 0.35 7.08 -5.20
CA ALA A 52 1.50 7.90 -5.59
C ALA A 52 1.82 7.75 -7.08
N LEU A 53 1.85 6.52 -7.61
CA LEU A 53 2.04 6.27 -9.05
C LEU A 53 0.95 6.94 -9.90
N ILE A 54 -0.31 6.91 -9.46
CA ILE A 54 -1.40 7.61 -10.14
C ILE A 54 -1.17 9.12 -10.13
N GLN A 55 -0.77 9.71 -9.00
CA GLN A 55 -0.46 11.14 -8.93
C GLN A 55 0.70 11.52 -9.87
N ILE A 56 1.77 10.72 -9.90
CA ILE A 56 2.90 10.94 -10.82
C ILE A 56 2.44 10.88 -12.28
N ALA A 57 1.59 9.90 -12.63
CA ALA A 57 1.13 9.71 -14.00
C ALA A 57 0.10 10.75 -14.47
N LEU A 58 -0.71 11.29 -13.56
CA LEU A 58 -1.77 12.26 -13.88
C LEU A 58 -1.33 13.72 -13.75
N ASN A 59 -0.26 14.00 -12.99
CA ASN A 59 0.27 15.35 -12.81
C ASN A 59 1.45 15.65 -13.74
N GLY A 60 1.71 14.77 -14.72
CA GLY A 60 2.71 14.93 -15.79
C GLY A 60 2.15 15.63 -17.02
#